data_AF-A0A1F7GXK4-F1
#
_entry.id   AF-A0A1F7GXK4-F1
#
_cell.length_a   1.000
_cell.length_b   1.000
_cell.length_c   1.000
_cell.angle_alpha   90.00
_cell.angle_beta   90.00
_cell.angle_gamma   90.00
#
_symmetry.space_group_name_H-M   'P 1'
#
loop_
_entity.id
_entity.type
_entity.pdbx_description
1 polymer ?
#
loop_
_entity_poly.entity_id
_entity_poly.type
_entity_poly.pdbx_seq_one_letter_code
_entity_poly.pdbx_strand_id
1 'polypeptide(L)'
;MAKIALITGILGQDGPYLAQLLLKKDYKVYGLIRRYSKPNFENLEYLNIHNDVEYVDGDLADEASLLNVIKNIRPDEVYNLAAQSFVGSSWEQAKLTTEINALGVLFLLNGLKFFCPTAKFYQAGTSEMFGNSNTNGYQDENTNFHPRSPYGVSKIYAHWMTVNFRESYNMFTCNGTLFNHESPLRGIQFVTRKITDSVARIKLGLEKEIRLGNLDSRRDWGFAGDYVEAMYLMLQQEKPDDYVVGTGENHSVKEFVELAFKYIGIDDWKKYVKKDPRFLRPAELHELKAKPDKARKILGWNQTTSFKDLVKMMVDADIKRLSS
;
A
#
# COMPACT_ATOMS: atom_id res chain seq x y z
N MET A 1 -12.60 22.77 15.71
CA MET A 1 -11.88 22.88 14.42
C MET A 1 -11.81 21.48 13.83
N ALA A 2 -11.86 21.37 12.49
CA ALA A 2 -11.62 20.10 11.81
C ALA A 2 -10.21 19.58 12.12
N LYS A 3 -10.05 18.27 12.32
CA LYS A 3 -8.73 17.65 12.45
C LYS A 3 -7.96 17.79 11.14
N ILE A 4 -6.65 18.02 11.23
CA ILE A 4 -5.75 18.14 10.08
C ILE A 4 -5.02 16.82 9.87
N ALA A 5 -5.19 16.22 8.69
CA ALA A 5 -4.42 15.04 8.28
C ALA A 5 -3.38 15.40 7.22
N LEU A 6 -2.14 14.96 7.40
CA LEU A 6 -1.11 14.99 6.36
C LEU A 6 -0.88 13.58 5.82
N ILE A 7 -1.08 13.39 4.52
CA ILE A 7 -0.85 12.12 3.84
C ILE A 7 0.36 12.26 2.92
N THR A 8 1.42 11.48 3.18
CA THR A 8 2.50 11.32 2.21
C THR A 8 2.13 10.24 1.19
N GLY A 9 2.56 10.37 -0.06
CA GLY A 9 2.19 9.40 -1.10
C GLY A 9 0.73 9.52 -1.54
N ILE A 10 0.16 10.73 -1.43
CA ILE A 10 -1.25 11.04 -1.74
C ILE A 10 -1.67 10.66 -3.16
N LEU A 11 -0.73 10.62 -4.11
CA LEU A 11 -0.99 10.27 -5.52
C LEU A 11 -0.93 8.74 -5.77
N GLY A 12 -0.58 7.94 -4.76
CA GLY A 12 -0.49 6.49 -4.85
C GLY A 12 -1.87 5.81 -4.93
N GLN A 13 -1.91 4.51 -4.63
CA GLN A 13 -3.18 3.78 -4.52
C GLN A 13 -3.92 4.13 -3.22
N ASP A 14 -3.23 4.03 -2.09
CA ASP A 14 -3.89 4.06 -0.78
C ASP A 14 -4.21 5.49 -0.36
N GLY A 15 -3.36 6.45 -0.75
CA GLY A 15 -3.53 7.87 -0.47
C GLY A 15 -4.92 8.41 -0.84
N PRO A 16 -5.40 8.22 -2.08
CA PRO A 16 -6.72 8.69 -2.51
C PRO A 16 -7.87 8.03 -1.75
N TYR A 17 -7.82 6.71 -1.50
CA TYR A 17 -8.86 6.05 -0.70
C TYR A 17 -8.88 6.57 0.73
N LEU A 18 -7.71 6.74 1.35
CA LEU A 18 -7.59 7.29 2.70
C LEU A 18 -8.07 8.74 2.75
N ALA A 19 -7.68 9.57 1.77
CA ALA A 19 -8.13 10.95 1.67
C ALA A 19 -9.65 11.03 1.57
N GLN A 20 -10.28 10.20 0.71
CA GLN A 20 -11.73 10.14 0.60
C GLN A 20 -12.39 9.75 1.94
N LEU A 21 -11.83 8.76 2.65
CA LEU A 21 -12.32 8.35 3.96
C LEU A 21 -12.24 9.49 4.98
N LEU A 22 -11.11 10.21 5.04
CA LEU A 22 -10.88 11.28 5.99
C LEU A 22 -11.73 12.53 5.69
N LEU A 23 -11.89 12.89 4.41
CA LEU A 23 -12.80 13.96 3.98
C LEU A 23 -14.25 13.68 4.39
N LYS A 24 -14.73 12.43 4.24
CA LYS A 24 -16.04 11.99 4.74
C LYS A 24 -16.18 12.04 6.27
N LYS A 25 -15.08 12.17 7.00
CA LYS A 25 -15.01 12.33 8.46
C LYS A 25 -14.68 13.77 8.88
N ASP A 26 -14.90 14.72 7.98
CA ASP A 26 -14.71 16.16 8.21
C ASP A 26 -13.26 16.56 8.56
N TYR A 27 -12.26 15.79 8.08
CA TYR A 27 -10.86 16.20 8.18
C TYR A 27 -10.52 17.25 7.12
N LYS A 28 -9.62 18.16 7.47
CA LYS A 28 -8.86 18.92 6.48
C LYS A 28 -7.67 18.07 6.03
N VAL A 29 -7.65 17.68 4.76
CA VAL A 29 -6.62 16.76 4.22
C VAL A 29 -5.57 17.53 3.44
N TYR A 30 -4.32 17.38 3.86
CA TYR A 30 -3.13 17.82 3.15
C TYR A 30 -2.43 16.63 2.48
N GLY A 31 -2.12 16.75 1.19
CA GLY A 31 -1.39 15.76 0.42
C GLY A 31 0.03 16.23 0.10
N LEU A 32 1.04 15.50 0.58
CA LEU A 32 2.43 15.76 0.19
C LEU A 32 2.68 15.29 -1.24
N ILE A 33 3.08 16.20 -2.11
CA ILE A 33 3.45 15.92 -3.50
C ILE A 33 4.92 16.27 -3.73
N ARG A 34 5.61 15.41 -4.48
CA ARG A 34 6.93 15.74 -5.02
C ARG A 34 6.74 16.72 -6.17
N ARG A 35 7.62 17.73 -6.23
CA ARG A 35 7.59 18.70 -7.33
C ARG A 35 7.98 18.02 -8.64
N TYR A 36 6.99 17.80 -9.49
CA TYR A 36 7.15 17.32 -10.85
C TYR A 36 6.66 18.36 -11.85
N SER A 37 7.20 18.36 -13.07
CA SER A 37 6.71 19.23 -14.15
C SER A 37 5.26 18.92 -14.54
N LYS A 38 4.85 17.66 -14.40
CA LYS A 38 3.49 17.17 -14.66
C LYS A 38 3.13 16.11 -13.60
N PRO A 39 2.67 16.50 -12.40
CA PRO A 39 2.13 15.55 -11.43
C PRO A 39 0.89 14.86 -12.01
N ASN A 40 0.72 13.57 -11.70
CA ASN A 40 -0.44 12.79 -12.12
C ASN A 40 -1.46 12.70 -10.96
N PHE A 41 -2.65 13.26 -11.17
CA PHE A 41 -3.76 13.26 -10.21
C PHE A 41 -4.87 12.25 -10.56
N GLU A 42 -4.70 11.41 -11.57
CA GLU A 42 -5.72 10.48 -12.10
C GLU A 42 -6.40 9.64 -11.01
N ASN A 43 -5.66 9.20 -9.98
CA ASN A 43 -6.26 8.39 -8.91
C ASN A 43 -7.20 9.22 -8.00
N LEU A 44 -6.89 10.49 -7.76
CA LEU A 44 -7.74 11.41 -6.99
C LEU A 44 -8.95 11.86 -7.83
N GLU A 45 -8.73 12.09 -9.12
CA GLU A 45 -9.77 12.39 -10.10
C GLU A 45 -10.74 11.20 -10.26
N TYR A 46 -10.23 9.97 -10.33
CA TYR A 46 -11.04 8.75 -10.38
C TYR A 46 -12.02 8.65 -9.20
N LEU A 47 -11.61 9.12 -8.01
CA LEU A 47 -12.44 9.16 -6.81
C LEU A 47 -13.20 10.48 -6.62
N ASN A 48 -13.08 11.42 -7.55
CA ASN A 48 -13.68 12.76 -7.54
C ASN A 48 -13.36 13.58 -6.27
N ILE A 49 -12.13 13.48 -5.77
CA ILE A 49 -11.68 14.22 -4.57
C ILE A 49 -10.48 15.13 -4.83
N HIS A 50 -10.05 15.27 -6.09
CA HIS A 50 -8.87 16.06 -6.43
C HIS A 50 -8.93 17.50 -5.92
N ASN A 51 -10.11 18.13 -6.00
CA ASN A 51 -10.31 19.52 -5.58
C ASN A 51 -10.54 19.69 -4.07
N ASP A 52 -10.68 18.60 -3.33
CA ASP A 52 -10.98 18.61 -1.89
C ASP A 52 -9.71 18.40 -1.03
N VAL A 53 -8.55 18.19 -1.67
CA VAL A 53 -7.26 17.97 -1.01
C VAL A 53 -6.36 19.19 -1.20
N GLU A 54 -5.73 19.63 -0.12
CA GLU A 54 -4.73 20.70 -0.13
C GLU A 54 -3.35 20.13 -0.44
N TYR A 55 -2.72 20.54 -1.53
CA TYR A 55 -1.42 20.00 -1.93
C TYR A 55 -0.26 20.84 -1.39
N VAL A 56 0.76 20.16 -0.87
CA VAL A 56 1.99 20.78 -0.37
C VAL A 56 3.22 20.10 -0.95
N ASP A 57 4.21 20.90 -1.33
CA ASP A 57 5.45 20.40 -1.92
C ASP A 57 6.38 19.86 -0.83
N GLY A 58 6.91 18.65 -1.07
CA GLY A 58 8.05 18.11 -0.32
C GLY A 58 8.43 16.71 -0.81
N ASP A 59 9.59 16.23 -0.36
CA ASP A 59 10.15 14.95 -0.78
C ASP A 59 10.65 14.16 0.45
N LEU A 60 10.42 12.85 0.44
CA LEU A 60 10.88 11.97 1.51
C LEU A 60 12.42 11.90 1.60
N ALA A 61 13.13 12.25 0.53
CA ALA A 61 14.58 12.36 0.51
C ALA A 61 15.11 13.75 0.96
N ASP A 62 14.24 14.75 1.17
CA ASP A 62 14.61 16.10 1.57
C ASP A 62 14.10 16.42 2.97
N GLU A 63 14.96 16.22 3.97
CA GLU A 63 14.66 16.50 5.38
C GLU A 63 14.15 17.93 5.62
N ALA A 64 14.78 18.94 5.00
CA ALA A 64 14.41 20.33 5.22
C ALA A 64 12.99 20.61 4.72
N SER A 65 12.60 20.02 3.59
CA SER A 65 11.23 20.14 3.06
C SER A 65 10.20 19.56 4.04
N LEU A 66 10.45 18.36 4.58
CA LEU A 66 9.54 17.68 5.50
C LEU A 66 9.41 18.42 6.83
N LEU A 67 10.54 18.88 7.39
CA LEU A 67 10.55 19.69 8.60
C LEU A 67 9.73 20.98 8.40
N ASN A 68 9.88 21.64 7.25
CA ASN A 68 9.12 22.86 6.93
C ASN A 68 7.62 22.56 6.77
N VAL A 69 7.25 21.51 6.06
CA VAL A 69 5.85 21.07 5.89
C VAL A 69 5.20 20.82 7.26
N ILE A 70 5.82 20.02 8.11
CA ILE A 70 5.28 19.68 9.43
C ILE A 70 5.17 20.94 10.32
N LYS A 71 6.21 21.79 10.33
CA LYS A 71 6.23 23.04 11.11
C LYS A 71 5.10 23.99 10.73
N ASN A 72 4.74 24.06 9.45
CA ASN A 72 3.74 24.99 8.95
C ASN A 72 2.32 24.44 9.04
N ILE A 73 2.11 23.17 8.72
CA ILE A 73 0.77 22.55 8.70
C ILE A 73 0.28 22.22 10.11
N ARG A 74 1.18 21.83 11.01
CA ARG A 74 0.86 21.33 12.36
C ARG A 74 -0.24 20.26 12.36
N PRO A 75 -0.03 19.12 11.65
CA PRO A 75 -1.06 18.10 11.51
C PRO A 75 -1.41 17.42 12.84
N ASP A 76 -2.67 17.03 13.01
CA ASP A 76 -3.13 16.19 14.12
C ASP A 76 -2.80 14.71 13.86
N GLU A 77 -2.89 14.29 12.59
CA GLU A 77 -2.64 12.92 12.15
C GLU A 77 -1.75 12.92 10.91
N VAL A 78 -0.72 12.07 10.87
CA VAL A 78 0.16 11.89 9.73
C VAL A 78 0.14 10.44 9.27
N TYR A 79 -0.15 10.23 7.99
CA TYR A 79 -0.14 8.92 7.36
C TYR A 79 1.02 8.84 6.36
N ASN A 80 2.08 8.13 6.73
CA ASN A 80 3.24 7.97 5.88
C ASN A 80 3.05 6.80 4.89
N LEU A 81 2.50 7.11 3.71
CA LEU A 81 2.25 6.12 2.64
C LEU A 81 3.24 6.25 1.47
N ALA A 82 4.05 7.31 1.43
CA ALA A 82 5.08 7.47 0.42
C ALA A 82 6.15 6.38 0.52
N ALA A 83 6.50 5.80 -0.62
CA ALA A 83 7.58 4.82 -0.73
C ALA A 83 8.03 4.67 -2.19
N GLN A 84 9.27 4.24 -2.39
CA GLN A 84 9.60 3.39 -3.53
C GLN A 84 9.02 2.00 -3.21
N SER A 85 7.80 1.73 -3.68
CA SER A 85 7.01 0.55 -3.27
C SER A 85 7.09 -0.64 -4.21
N PHE A 86 7.76 -0.51 -5.36
CA PHE A 86 7.91 -1.61 -6.30
C PHE A 86 9.12 -2.48 -5.94
N VAL A 87 8.84 -3.69 -5.46
CA VAL A 87 9.85 -4.66 -5.01
C VAL A 87 10.86 -4.96 -6.12
N GLY A 88 10.40 -5.14 -7.37
CA GLY A 88 11.26 -5.44 -8.53
C GLY A 88 12.36 -4.40 -8.76
N SER A 89 12.04 -3.12 -8.72
CA SER A 89 13.05 -2.06 -8.91
C SER A 89 13.95 -1.86 -7.70
N SER A 90 13.61 -2.41 -6.52
CA SER A 90 14.40 -2.18 -5.30
C SER A 90 15.80 -2.80 -5.37
N TRP A 91 16.03 -3.84 -6.17
CA TRP A 91 17.36 -4.41 -6.37
C TRP A 91 18.28 -3.47 -7.16
N GLU A 92 17.77 -2.86 -8.23
CA GLU A 92 18.53 -1.93 -9.07
C GLU A 92 18.66 -0.55 -8.42
N GLN A 93 17.66 -0.15 -7.62
CA GLN A 93 17.57 1.17 -6.99
C GLN A 93 17.64 1.07 -5.47
N ALA A 94 18.52 0.20 -4.94
CA ALA A 94 18.60 -0.08 -3.51
C ALA A 94 18.91 1.17 -2.66
N LYS A 95 19.82 2.04 -3.15
CA LYS A 95 20.13 3.32 -2.49
C LYS A 95 18.89 4.22 -2.37
N LEU A 96 18.23 4.50 -3.49
CA LEU A 96 17.02 5.34 -3.52
C LEU A 96 15.90 4.74 -2.67
N THR A 97 15.73 3.41 -2.73
CA THR A 97 14.75 2.69 -1.92
C THR A 97 15.02 2.91 -0.43
N THR A 98 16.27 2.78 0.01
CA THR A 98 16.66 3.02 1.40
C THR A 98 16.48 4.49 1.79
N GLU A 99 16.91 5.43 0.97
CA GLU A 99 16.76 6.88 1.27
C GLU A 99 15.29 7.25 1.51
N ILE A 100 14.39 6.83 0.61
CA ILE A 100 12.96 7.16 0.71
C ILE A 100 12.29 6.36 1.83
N ASN A 101 12.44 5.03 1.84
CA ASN A 101 11.62 4.16 2.68
C ASN A 101 12.15 4.06 4.12
N ALA A 102 13.42 4.41 4.37
CA ALA A 102 14.03 4.36 5.70
C ALA A 102 14.28 5.78 6.24
N LEU A 103 15.16 6.56 5.59
CA LEU A 103 15.55 7.88 6.11
C LEU A 103 14.39 8.89 6.07
N GLY A 104 13.55 8.87 5.03
CA GLY A 104 12.36 9.71 4.98
C GLY A 104 11.41 9.52 6.16
N VAL A 105 11.34 8.31 6.71
CA VAL A 105 10.54 8.01 7.91
C VAL A 105 11.14 8.67 9.14
N LEU A 106 12.47 8.59 9.30
CA LEU A 106 13.18 9.27 10.37
C LEU A 106 12.97 10.79 10.30
N PHE A 107 13.01 11.39 9.11
CA PHE A 107 12.80 12.82 8.94
C PHE A 107 11.38 13.27 9.34
N LEU A 108 10.35 12.52 8.95
CA LEU A 108 8.97 12.78 9.39
C LEU A 108 8.84 12.67 10.91
N LEU A 109 9.37 11.60 11.50
CA LEU A 109 9.34 11.36 12.95
C LEU A 109 10.06 12.48 13.72
N ASN A 110 11.22 12.93 13.24
CA ASN A 110 11.93 14.08 13.81
C ASN A 110 11.10 15.37 13.70
N GLY A 111 10.52 15.65 12.54
CA GLY A 111 9.66 16.83 12.36
C GLY A 111 8.48 16.84 13.32
N LEU A 112 7.81 15.69 13.49
CA LEU A 112 6.74 15.55 14.46
C LEU A 112 7.23 15.73 15.89
N LYS A 113 8.34 15.08 16.28
CA LYS A 113 8.93 15.23 17.61
C LYS A 113 9.23 16.70 17.94
N PHE A 114 9.77 17.47 16.99
CA PHE A 114 10.15 18.87 17.22
C PHE A 114 8.98 19.85 17.18
N PHE A 115 7.99 19.62 16.30
CA PHE A 115 6.95 20.61 16.03
C PHE A 115 5.54 20.16 16.43
N CYS A 116 5.24 18.86 16.40
CA CYS A 116 3.90 18.32 16.67
C CYS A 116 3.97 17.05 17.52
N PRO A 117 4.55 17.09 18.74
CA PRO A 117 4.82 15.87 19.52
C PRO A 117 3.54 15.12 19.95
N THR A 118 2.39 15.78 19.91
CA THR A 118 1.07 15.19 20.20
C THR A 118 0.36 14.64 18.96
N ALA A 119 0.90 14.85 17.77
CA ALA A 119 0.33 14.30 16.54
C ALA A 119 0.43 12.78 16.53
N LYS A 120 -0.56 12.13 15.92
CA LYS A 120 -0.56 10.68 15.74
C LYS A 120 0.08 10.33 14.40
N PHE A 121 0.95 9.32 14.40
CA PHE A 121 1.69 8.90 13.21
C PHE A 121 1.36 7.47 12.82
N TYR A 122 0.98 7.26 11.58
CA TYR A 122 0.82 5.94 10.97
C TYR A 122 1.96 5.67 10.00
N GLN A 123 2.67 4.56 10.20
CA GLN A 123 3.65 4.04 9.27
C GLN A 123 3.05 2.92 8.42
N ALA A 124 3.11 3.07 7.10
CA ALA A 124 2.80 1.98 6.16
C ALA A 124 3.89 0.89 6.22
N GLY A 125 3.67 -0.10 7.08
CA GLY A 125 4.37 -1.38 7.09
C GLY A 125 3.88 -2.31 5.98
N THR A 126 4.44 -3.51 5.89
CA THR A 126 4.12 -4.44 4.81
C THR A 126 4.41 -5.89 5.20
N SER A 127 3.60 -6.82 4.70
CA SER A 127 3.86 -8.26 4.81
C SER A 127 5.20 -8.70 4.19
N GLU A 128 5.76 -7.94 3.24
CA GLU A 128 7.09 -8.20 2.66
C GLU A 128 8.23 -8.16 3.70
N MET A 129 8.01 -7.59 4.89
CA MET A 129 8.97 -7.65 6.00
C MET A 129 9.12 -9.07 6.57
N PHE A 130 8.06 -9.89 6.57
CA PHE A 130 8.12 -11.28 7.02
C PHE A 130 8.96 -12.15 6.07
N GLY A 131 8.97 -11.79 4.78
CA GLY A 131 9.56 -12.61 3.73
C GLY A 131 9.00 -14.03 3.73
N ASN A 132 9.84 -15.04 3.98
CA ASN A 132 9.40 -16.44 4.05
C ASN A 132 9.15 -16.95 5.49
N SER A 133 9.31 -16.09 6.51
CA SER A 133 9.01 -16.43 7.90
C SER A 133 7.51 -16.57 8.11
N ASN A 134 7.10 -17.61 8.82
CA ASN A 134 5.72 -17.87 9.19
C ASN A 134 5.63 -18.84 10.37
N THR A 135 4.49 -18.83 11.05
CA THR A 135 4.11 -19.84 12.04
C THR A 135 2.91 -20.61 11.51
N ASN A 136 3.10 -21.88 11.18
CA ASN A 136 2.08 -22.76 10.60
C ASN A 136 1.39 -22.19 9.34
N GLY A 137 2.15 -21.51 8.48
CA GLY A 137 1.64 -20.91 7.25
C GLY A 137 0.93 -19.56 7.44
N TYR A 138 0.95 -18.99 8.64
CA TYR A 138 0.38 -17.67 8.93
C TYR A 138 1.43 -16.71 9.49
N GLN A 139 1.17 -15.41 9.34
CA GLN A 139 1.97 -14.36 9.95
C GLN A 139 1.10 -13.40 10.75
N ASP A 140 1.53 -13.09 11.96
CA ASP A 140 0.94 -12.14 12.92
C ASP A 140 2.00 -11.16 13.45
N GLU A 141 1.64 -10.31 14.41
CA GLU A 141 2.54 -9.31 14.99
C GLU A 141 3.76 -9.90 15.70
N ASN A 142 3.73 -11.19 16.08
CA ASN A 142 4.85 -11.87 16.76
C ASN A 142 5.74 -12.64 15.79
N THR A 143 5.39 -12.68 14.51
CA THR A 143 6.15 -13.43 13.51
C THR A 143 7.46 -12.71 13.19
N ASN A 144 8.58 -13.41 13.33
CA ASN A 144 9.91 -12.84 13.06
C ASN A 144 10.02 -12.33 11.62
N PHE A 145 10.69 -11.19 11.43
CA PHE A 145 10.98 -10.67 10.10
C PHE A 145 12.15 -11.40 9.44
N HIS A 146 12.05 -11.65 8.13
CA HIS A 146 13.10 -12.26 7.32
C HIS A 146 13.03 -11.75 5.87
N PRO A 147 13.33 -10.46 5.63
CA PRO A 147 13.07 -9.79 4.36
C PRO A 147 13.89 -10.41 3.22
N ARG A 148 13.35 -10.36 1.99
CA ARG A 148 13.99 -10.97 0.80
C ARG A 148 14.35 -9.95 -0.28
N SER A 149 14.21 -8.65 -0.01
CA SER A 149 14.49 -7.58 -0.96
C SER A 149 15.00 -6.32 -0.25
N PRO A 150 15.72 -5.42 -0.95
CA PRO A 150 16.07 -4.10 -0.39
C PRO A 150 14.84 -3.31 0.06
N TYR A 151 13.70 -3.46 -0.63
CA TYR A 151 12.41 -2.94 -0.18
C TYR A 151 12.02 -3.48 1.21
N GLY A 152 11.99 -4.81 1.39
CA GLY A 152 11.64 -5.43 2.67
C GLY A 152 12.58 -5.01 3.80
N VAL A 153 13.89 -4.93 3.54
CA VAL A 153 14.90 -4.46 4.51
C VAL A 153 14.63 -3.00 4.91
N SER A 154 14.38 -2.12 3.93
CA SER A 154 14.09 -0.70 4.22
C SER A 154 12.83 -0.51 5.06
N LYS A 155 11.80 -1.34 4.85
CA LYS A 155 10.55 -1.29 5.62
C LYS A 155 10.73 -1.80 7.05
N ILE A 156 11.66 -2.72 7.31
CA ILE A 156 12.01 -3.13 8.67
C ILE A 156 12.66 -1.99 9.45
N TYR A 157 13.55 -1.21 8.81
CA TYR A 157 14.07 0.01 9.44
C TYR A 157 12.94 0.97 9.82
N ALA A 158 12.03 1.26 8.87
CA ALA A 158 10.88 2.13 9.13
C ALA A 158 10.02 1.63 10.30
N HIS A 159 9.75 0.32 10.32
CA HIS A 159 9.00 -0.32 11.39
C HIS A 159 9.66 -0.10 12.76
N TRP A 160 10.94 -0.49 12.91
CA TRP A 160 11.64 -0.37 14.17
C TRP A 160 11.92 1.08 14.58
N MET A 161 12.12 1.99 13.63
CA MET A 161 12.25 3.42 13.95
C MET A 161 10.93 3.98 14.49
N THR A 162 9.81 3.56 13.92
CA THR A 162 8.46 3.94 14.39
C THR A 162 8.21 3.41 15.80
N VAL A 163 8.54 2.12 16.06
CA VAL A 163 8.48 1.50 17.40
C VAL A 163 9.36 2.26 18.39
N ASN A 164 10.61 2.55 18.02
CA ASN A 164 11.55 3.21 18.90
C ASN A 164 11.10 4.62 19.30
N PHE A 165 10.46 5.37 18.39
CA PHE A 165 9.92 6.69 18.72
C PHE A 165 8.71 6.62 19.66
N ARG A 166 7.86 5.59 19.54
CA ARG A 166 6.79 5.30 20.50
C ARG A 166 7.36 5.06 21.89
N GLU A 167 8.34 4.17 22.00
CA GLU A 167 8.91 3.73 23.27
C GLU A 167 9.81 4.79 23.93
N SER A 168 10.61 5.51 23.14
CA SER A 168 11.62 6.45 23.66
C SER A 168 11.05 7.84 23.95
N TYR A 169 10.00 8.26 23.23
CA TYR A 169 9.46 9.61 23.31
C TYR A 169 7.99 9.66 23.67
N ASN A 170 7.36 8.52 23.95
CA ASN A 170 5.93 8.40 24.25
C ASN A 170 5.04 9.04 23.17
N MET A 171 5.49 9.00 21.91
CA MET A 171 4.72 9.49 20.77
C MET A 171 3.66 8.48 20.36
N PHE A 172 2.51 8.95 19.88
CA PHE A 172 1.47 8.08 19.34
C PHE A 172 1.85 7.63 17.93
N THR A 173 2.57 6.51 17.80
CA THR A 173 2.96 5.97 16.49
C THR A 173 2.48 4.53 16.31
N CYS A 174 1.89 4.20 15.16
CA CYS A 174 1.37 2.88 14.84
C CYS A 174 2.03 2.34 13.57
N ASN A 175 2.36 1.04 13.54
CA ASN A 175 2.66 0.34 12.29
C ASN A 175 1.46 -0.49 11.84
N GLY A 176 0.98 -0.22 10.63
CA GLY A 176 0.12 -1.15 9.92
C GLY A 176 0.96 -2.11 9.10
N THR A 177 1.09 -3.37 9.54
CA THR A 177 1.69 -4.44 8.74
C THR A 177 0.64 -5.00 7.80
N LEU A 178 0.41 -4.27 6.71
CA LEU A 178 -0.63 -4.60 5.73
C LEU A 178 -0.12 -5.65 4.74
N PHE A 179 -0.95 -6.67 4.52
CA PHE A 179 -0.80 -7.65 3.45
C PHE A 179 -1.15 -7.05 2.10
N ASN A 180 -1.03 -7.81 1.01
CA ASN A 180 -1.28 -7.27 -0.31
C ASN A 180 -2.73 -6.76 -0.40
N HIS A 181 -2.89 -5.55 -0.92
CA HIS A 181 -4.20 -4.95 -1.12
C HIS A 181 -4.18 -4.19 -2.45
N GLU A 182 -5.26 -4.39 -3.19
CA GLU A 182 -5.34 -4.08 -4.60
C GLU A 182 -6.62 -3.30 -4.86
N SER A 183 -6.70 -2.67 -6.03
CA SER A 183 -7.87 -1.88 -6.43
C SER A 183 -7.76 -1.47 -7.90
N PRO A 184 -8.83 -0.86 -8.46
CA PRO A 184 -8.77 -0.13 -9.72
C PRO A 184 -7.74 1.01 -9.82
N LEU A 185 -7.10 1.39 -8.70
CA LEU A 185 -6.07 2.43 -8.61
C LEU A 185 -4.65 1.85 -8.47
N ARG A 186 -4.51 0.53 -8.41
CA ARG A 186 -3.20 -0.14 -8.27
C ARG A 186 -2.27 0.22 -9.42
N GLY A 187 -0.98 0.44 -9.16
CA GLY A 187 -0.03 0.69 -10.24
C GLY A 187 0.08 -0.48 -11.22
N ILE A 188 0.17 -0.20 -12.52
CA ILE A 188 0.20 -1.20 -13.61
C ILE A 188 1.37 -2.20 -13.50
N GLN A 189 2.43 -1.85 -12.78
CA GLN A 189 3.59 -2.72 -12.59
C GLN A 189 3.35 -3.88 -11.61
N PHE A 190 2.31 -3.80 -10.78
CA PHE A 190 1.94 -4.87 -9.86
C PHE A 190 1.14 -5.96 -10.57
N VAL A 191 1.35 -7.21 -10.17
CA VAL A 191 0.89 -8.39 -10.92
C VAL A 191 -0.63 -8.42 -11.15
N THR A 192 -1.42 -8.05 -10.14
CA THR A 192 -2.89 -8.03 -10.19
C THR A 192 -3.39 -7.05 -11.23
N ARG A 193 -2.88 -5.81 -11.21
CA ARG A 193 -3.25 -4.77 -12.18
C ARG A 193 -2.77 -5.07 -13.58
N LYS A 194 -1.55 -5.60 -13.71
CA LYS A 194 -1.03 -6.07 -14.98
C LYS A 194 -1.94 -7.15 -15.59
N ILE A 195 -2.45 -8.06 -14.76
CA ILE A 195 -3.41 -9.09 -15.20
C ILE A 195 -4.71 -8.45 -15.67
N THR A 196 -5.33 -7.58 -14.87
CA THR A 196 -6.65 -7.02 -15.22
C THR A 196 -6.61 -6.09 -16.43
N ASP A 197 -5.56 -5.28 -16.59
CA ASP A 197 -5.35 -4.44 -17.77
C ASP A 197 -5.17 -5.29 -19.03
N SER A 198 -4.27 -6.28 -19.02
CA SER A 198 -4.08 -7.16 -20.18
C SER A 198 -5.32 -8.01 -20.49
N VAL A 199 -6.05 -8.49 -19.48
CA VAL A 199 -7.34 -9.20 -19.67
C VAL A 199 -8.36 -8.28 -20.36
N ALA A 200 -8.46 -7.02 -19.93
CA ALA A 200 -9.32 -6.02 -20.56
C ALA A 200 -8.88 -5.72 -22.01
N ARG A 201 -7.58 -5.54 -22.26
CA ARG A 201 -7.02 -5.35 -23.62
C ARG A 201 -7.30 -6.54 -24.53
N ILE A 202 -7.13 -7.77 -24.03
CA ILE A 202 -7.41 -9.00 -24.78
C ILE A 202 -8.91 -9.08 -25.10
N LYS A 203 -9.79 -8.76 -24.14
CA LYS A 203 -11.24 -8.70 -24.36
C LYS A 203 -11.62 -7.73 -25.48
N LEU A 204 -10.93 -6.60 -25.56
CA LEU A 204 -11.15 -5.55 -26.55
C LEU A 204 -10.34 -5.75 -27.86
N GLY A 205 -9.60 -6.85 -27.99
CA GLY A 205 -8.78 -7.14 -29.18
C GLY A 205 -7.54 -6.27 -29.34
N LEU A 206 -7.13 -5.55 -28.29
CA LEU A 206 -5.97 -4.64 -28.27
C LEU A 206 -4.65 -5.36 -27.99
N GLU A 207 -4.70 -6.54 -27.37
CA GLU A 207 -3.54 -7.35 -27.01
C GLU A 207 -3.83 -8.84 -27.27
N LYS A 208 -2.79 -9.63 -27.58
CA LYS A 208 -2.93 -11.06 -27.92
C LYS A 208 -2.42 -12.00 -26.84
N GLU A 209 -1.54 -11.53 -25.96
CA GLU A 209 -0.94 -12.33 -24.90
C GLU A 209 -0.49 -11.46 -23.73
N ILE A 210 -0.38 -12.05 -22.54
CA ILE A 210 0.20 -11.45 -21.33
C ILE A 210 1.43 -12.26 -20.91
N ARG A 211 2.51 -11.57 -20.55
CA ARG A 211 3.76 -12.17 -20.06
C ARG A 211 3.88 -12.04 -18.55
N LEU A 212 4.01 -13.15 -17.84
CA LEU A 212 4.06 -13.21 -16.36
C LEU A 212 5.28 -13.99 -15.87
N GLY A 213 5.65 -13.77 -14.61
CA GLY A 213 6.72 -14.51 -13.94
C GLY A 213 6.20 -15.81 -13.31
N ASN A 214 6.36 -15.93 -11.99
CA ASN A 214 5.91 -17.09 -11.25
C ASN A 214 4.37 -17.07 -11.06
N LEU A 215 3.68 -18.07 -11.60
CA LEU A 215 2.23 -18.24 -11.44
C LEU A 215 1.85 -18.94 -10.13
N ASP A 216 2.82 -19.63 -9.50
CA ASP A 216 2.61 -20.46 -8.32
C ASP A 216 2.78 -19.67 -7.02
N SER A 217 3.33 -18.45 -7.08
CA SER A 217 3.42 -17.53 -5.94
C SER A 217 2.03 -17.25 -5.38
N ARG A 218 1.88 -17.35 -4.05
CA ARG A 218 0.61 -17.15 -3.36
C ARG A 218 0.63 -15.91 -2.46
N ARG A 219 -0.44 -15.11 -2.49
CA ARG A 219 -0.61 -13.91 -1.67
C ARG A 219 -2.02 -13.83 -1.06
N ASP A 220 -2.08 -13.21 0.11
CA ASP A 220 -3.29 -12.66 0.71
C ASP A 220 -3.60 -11.28 0.10
N TRP A 221 -4.64 -11.24 -0.75
CA TRP A 221 -5.07 -10.05 -1.48
C TRP A 221 -6.41 -9.54 -0.97
N GLY A 222 -6.41 -8.34 -0.38
CA GLY A 222 -7.61 -7.61 -0.02
C GLY A 222 -7.87 -6.37 -0.89
N PHE A 223 -8.92 -5.63 -0.57
CA PHE A 223 -9.24 -4.36 -1.22
C PHE A 223 -8.60 -3.18 -0.49
N ALA A 224 -7.93 -2.28 -1.23
CA ALA A 224 -7.27 -1.11 -0.65
C ALA A 224 -8.22 -0.18 0.13
N GLY A 225 -9.47 -0.04 -0.33
CA GLY A 225 -10.48 0.78 0.37
C GLY A 225 -10.86 0.22 1.75
N ASP A 226 -10.86 -1.10 1.93
CA ASP A 226 -11.06 -1.73 3.25
C ASP A 226 -9.84 -1.48 4.15
N TYR A 227 -8.63 -1.48 3.57
CA TYR A 227 -7.38 -1.43 4.34
C TYR A 227 -7.10 -0.02 4.87
N VAL A 228 -7.46 1.03 4.15
CA VAL A 228 -7.30 2.41 4.65
C VAL A 228 -8.18 2.70 5.87
N GLU A 229 -9.29 1.98 6.02
CA GLU A 229 -10.10 2.05 7.24
C GLU A 229 -9.33 1.51 8.44
N ALA A 230 -8.60 0.39 8.29
CA ALA A 230 -7.72 -0.10 9.36
C ALA A 230 -6.67 0.93 9.75
N MET A 231 -6.04 1.61 8.78
CA MET A 231 -5.07 2.69 9.06
C MET A 231 -5.68 3.80 9.92
N TYR A 232 -6.89 4.25 9.55
CA TYR A 232 -7.64 5.24 10.31
C TYR A 232 -7.95 4.75 11.72
N LEU A 233 -8.50 3.54 11.86
CA LEU A 233 -8.90 2.96 13.14
C LEU A 233 -7.72 2.82 14.11
N MET A 234 -6.52 2.48 13.63
CA MET A 234 -5.31 2.42 14.46
C MET A 234 -5.02 3.76 15.14
N LEU A 235 -5.20 4.88 14.45
CA LEU A 235 -4.97 6.21 15.03
C LEU A 235 -6.13 6.68 15.92
N GLN A 236 -7.27 5.99 15.93
CA GLN A 236 -8.38 6.32 16.82
C GLN A 236 -8.32 5.61 18.17
N GLN A 237 -7.39 4.67 18.35
CA GLN A 237 -7.25 3.94 19.61
C GLN A 237 -6.76 4.85 20.75
N GLU A 238 -7.00 4.42 21.99
CA GLU A 238 -6.50 5.10 23.20
C GLU A 238 -4.97 5.04 23.28
N LYS A 239 -4.38 3.91 22.90
CA LYS A 239 -2.93 3.67 22.93
C LYS A 239 -2.43 3.28 21.53
N PRO A 240 -1.22 3.74 21.15
CA PRO A 240 -0.59 3.34 19.90
C PRO A 240 -0.13 1.88 19.96
N ASP A 241 -0.22 1.17 18.85
CA ASP A 241 0.19 -0.23 18.74
C ASP A 241 0.39 -0.63 17.26
N ASP A 242 0.91 -1.83 17.02
CA ASP A 242 1.14 -2.39 15.69
C ASP A 242 0.13 -3.49 15.38
N TYR A 243 -0.32 -3.57 14.13
CA TYR A 243 -1.38 -4.49 13.72
C TYR A 243 -1.10 -5.12 12.35
N VAL A 244 -1.30 -6.43 12.26
CA VAL A 244 -1.38 -7.15 11.00
C VAL A 244 -2.78 -7.00 10.42
N VAL A 245 -2.84 -6.55 9.16
CA VAL A 245 -4.10 -6.36 8.41
C VAL A 245 -4.03 -7.19 7.14
N GLY A 246 -4.98 -8.10 6.99
CA GLY A 246 -5.10 -8.98 5.83
C GLY A 246 -6.43 -9.72 5.84
N THR A 247 -6.73 -10.46 4.78
CA THR A 247 -7.97 -11.23 4.67
C THR A 247 -7.91 -12.54 5.46
N GLY A 248 -6.70 -13.10 5.60
CA GLY A 248 -6.47 -14.46 6.08
C GLY A 248 -6.76 -15.54 5.04
N GLU A 249 -7.02 -15.15 3.79
CA GLU A 249 -7.13 -16.01 2.62
C GLU A 249 -5.87 -15.89 1.78
N ASN A 250 -5.54 -16.94 1.01
CA ASN A 250 -4.33 -16.94 0.20
C ASN A 250 -4.61 -17.57 -1.16
N HIS A 251 -4.29 -16.85 -2.24
CA HIS A 251 -4.52 -17.28 -3.62
C HIS A 251 -3.23 -17.19 -4.44
N SER A 252 -3.08 -18.11 -5.38
CA SER A 252 -1.98 -18.06 -6.36
C SER A 252 -2.22 -17.00 -7.44
N VAL A 253 -1.14 -16.54 -8.07
CA VAL A 253 -1.23 -15.70 -9.28
C VAL A 253 -2.02 -16.42 -10.38
N LYS A 254 -1.88 -17.74 -10.50
CA LYS A 254 -2.67 -18.58 -11.40
C LYS A 254 -4.17 -18.48 -11.13
N GLU A 255 -4.61 -18.60 -9.88
CA GLU A 255 -6.02 -18.46 -9.49
C GLU A 255 -6.57 -17.08 -9.86
N PHE A 256 -5.78 -16.02 -9.70
CA PHE A 256 -6.15 -14.67 -10.10
C PHE A 256 -6.37 -14.57 -11.62
N VAL A 257 -5.42 -15.08 -12.42
CA VAL A 257 -5.51 -15.13 -13.89
C VAL A 257 -6.76 -15.88 -14.32
N GLU A 258 -6.95 -17.10 -13.79
CA GLU A 258 -8.10 -17.94 -14.08
C GLU A 258 -9.42 -17.21 -13.84
N LEU A 259 -9.54 -16.55 -12.69
CA LEU A 259 -10.75 -15.84 -12.33
C LEU A 259 -10.99 -14.61 -13.22
N ALA A 260 -9.94 -13.84 -13.55
CA ALA A 260 -10.06 -12.66 -14.40
C ALA A 260 -10.48 -13.02 -15.84
N PHE A 261 -9.88 -14.06 -16.44
CA PHE A 261 -10.27 -14.53 -17.77
C PHE A 261 -11.67 -15.15 -17.79
N LYS A 262 -12.01 -15.95 -16.78
CA LYS A 262 -13.35 -16.52 -16.65
C LYS A 262 -14.42 -15.42 -16.57
N TYR A 263 -14.14 -14.34 -15.87
CA TYR A 263 -15.07 -13.21 -15.74
C TYR A 263 -15.43 -12.57 -17.09
N ILE A 264 -14.50 -12.51 -18.04
CA ILE A 264 -14.75 -11.99 -19.40
C ILE A 264 -15.26 -13.03 -20.40
N GLY A 265 -15.55 -14.26 -19.94
CA GLY A 265 -16.07 -15.36 -20.74
C GLY A 265 -15.02 -16.13 -21.53
N ILE A 266 -13.77 -16.20 -21.04
CA ILE A 266 -12.69 -16.97 -21.67
C ILE A 266 -12.22 -18.09 -20.71
N ASP A 267 -12.54 -19.34 -21.04
CA ASP A 267 -12.14 -20.49 -20.22
C ASP A 267 -10.69 -20.94 -20.49
N ASP A 268 -10.27 -20.97 -21.76
CA ASP A 268 -8.90 -21.35 -22.15
C ASP A 268 -7.96 -20.13 -22.08
N TRP A 269 -7.66 -19.69 -20.86
CA TRP A 269 -6.73 -18.58 -20.60
C TRP A 269 -5.28 -18.91 -20.96
N LYS A 270 -4.91 -20.20 -20.95
CA LYS A 270 -3.52 -20.66 -21.11
C LYS A 270 -2.92 -20.26 -22.45
N LYS A 271 -3.72 -20.16 -23.50
CA LYS A 271 -3.25 -19.71 -24.82
C LYS A 271 -2.77 -18.25 -24.83
N TYR A 272 -3.28 -17.42 -23.91
CA TYR A 272 -2.92 -16.01 -23.78
C TYR A 272 -1.76 -15.76 -22.83
N VAL A 273 -1.43 -16.69 -21.93
CA VAL A 273 -0.40 -16.46 -20.91
C VAL A 273 0.92 -17.09 -21.30
N LYS A 274 1.99 -16.29 -21.28
CA LYS A 274 3.37 -16.74 -21.47
C LYS A 274 4.18 -16.51 -20.21
N LYS A 275 5.04 -17.47 -19.86
CA LYS A 275 6.06 -17.27 -18.82
C LYS A 275 7.22 -16.48 -19.38
N ASP A 276 7.73 -15.52 -18.61
CA ASP A 276 8.86 -14.69 -18.99
C ASP A 276 9.83 -14.57 -17.79
N PRO A 277 11.06 -15.10 -17.90
CA PRO A 277 12.05 -15.10 -16.82
C PRO A 277 12.40 -13.70 -16.30
N ARG A 278 12.19 -12.65 -17.09
CA ARG A 278 12.47 -11.26 -16.69
C ARG A 278 11.61 -10.77 -15.52
N PHE A 279 10.50 -11.44 -15.25
CA PHE A 279 9.62 -11.13 -14.11
C PHE A 279 9.90 -11.99 -12.86
N LEU A 280 10.92 -12.85 -12.90
CA LEU A 280 11.36 -13.60 -11.71
C LEU A 280 12.23 -12.70 -10.83
N ARG A 281 12.03 -12.81 -9.51
CA ARG A 281 12.80 -12.06 -8.51
C ARG A 281 14.08 -12.82 -8.15
N PRO A 282 15.19 -12.12 -7.83
CA PRO A 282 16.42 -12.76 -7.32
C PRO A 282 16.17 -13.61 -6.06
N ALA A 283 15.27 -13.16 -5.19
CA ALA A 283 14.78 -13.92 -4.05
C ALA A 283 13.25 -13.80 -3.99
N GLU A 284 12.56 -14.91 -4.23
CA GLU A 284 11.10 -14.97 -4.30
C GLU A 284 10.47 -15.14 -2.92
N LEU A 285 9.25 -14.61 -2.77
CA LEU A 285 8.37 -14.92 -1.66
C LEU A 285 7.35 -15.97 -2.09
N HIS A 286 7.34 -17.10 -1.40
CA HIS A 286 6.47 -18.22 -1.76
C HIS A 286 5.04 -17.99 -1.32
N GLU A 287 4.85 -17.63 -0.05
CA GLU A 287 3.54 -17.56 0.59
C GLU A 287 3.50 -16.46 1.66
N LEU A 288 2.47 -15.61 1.57
CA LEU A 288 2.13 -14.60 2.57
C LEU A 288 0.65 -14.74 2.89
N LYS A 289 0.32 -14.94 4.17
CA LYS A 289 -1.04 -15.14 4.67
C LYS A 289 -1.21 -14.53 6.06
N ALA A 290 -2.06 -13.52 6.16
CA ALA A 290 -2.25 -12.80 7.41
C ALA A 290 -2.99 -13.66 8.45
N LYS A 291 -2.69 -13.41 9.73
CA LYS A 291 -3.54 -13.77 10.86
C LYS A 291 -3.99 -12.48 11.57
N PRO A 292 -5.06 -11.82 11.09
CA PRO A 292 -5.46 -10.47 11.52
C PRO A 292 -6.28 -10.47 12.82
N ASP A 293 -6.07 -11.45 13.72
CA ASP A 293 -6.92 -11.65 14.90
C ASP A 293 -6.91 -10.42 15.83
N LYS A 294 -5.75 -9.78 15.98
CA LYS A 294 -5.59 -8.56 16.78
C LYS A 294 -6.37 -7.38 16.17
N ALA A 295 -6.26 -7.16 14.86
CA ALA A 295 -7.01 -6.12 14.16
C ALA A 295 -8.53 -6.32 14.30
N ARG A 296 -9.00 -7.56 14.14
CA ARG A 296 -10.43 -7.91 14.32
C ARG A 296 -10.90 -7.64 15.75
N LYS A 297 -10.13 -8.06 16.74
CA LYS A 297 -10.51 -7.96 18.16
C LYS A 297 -10.45 -6.54 18.70
N ILE A 298 -9.40 -5.79 18.35
CA ILE A 298 -9.09 -4.50 18.97
C ILE A 298 -9.64 -3.34 18.14
N LEU A 299 -9.49 -3.38 16.82
CA LEU A 299 -9.96 -2.31 15.94
C LEU A 299 -11.43 -2.52 15.53
N GLY A 300 -11.98 -3.72 15.71
CA GLY A 300 -13.27 -4.10 15.14
C GLY A 300 -13.25 -4.23 13.61
N TRP A 301 -12.05 -4.26 13.01
CA TRP A 301 -11.89 -4.24 11.56
C TRP A 301 -12.09 -5.64 10.95
N ASN A 302 -12.80 -5.73 9.84
CA ASN A 302 -12.90 -6.92 9.01
C ASN A 302 -12.92 -6.53 7.52
N GLN A 303 -12.41 -7.40 6.66
CA GLN A 303 -12.55 -7.21 5.22
C GLN A 303 -14.02 -7.29 4.80
N THR A 304 -14.45 -6.45 3.87
CA THR A 304 -15.81 -6.46 3.31
C THR A 304 -15.83 -6.98 1.88
N THR A 305 -14.72 -6.80 1.16
CA THR A 305 -14.58 -7.21 -0.23
C THR A 305 -13.95 -8.60 -0.34
N SER A 306 -14.66 -9.53 -0.98
CA SER A 306 -14.13 -10.88 -1.25
C SER A 306 -13.05 -10.86 -2.34
N PHE A 307 -12.20 -11.89 -2.39
CA PHE A 307 -11.22 -12.04 -3.46
C PHE A 307 -11.87 -12.03 -4.86
N LYS A 308 -13.07 -12.63 -4.99
CA LYS A 308 -13.78 -12.66 -6.28
C LYS A 308 -14.30 -11.29 -6.69
N ASP A 309 -14.87 -10.56 -5.75
CA ASP A 309 -15.38 -9.21 -5.99
C ASP A 309 -14.24 -8.24 -6.30
N LEU A 310 -13.09 -8.40 -5.64
CA LEU A 310 -11.86 -7.64 -5.95
C LEU A 310 -11.43 -7.85 -7.41
N VAL A 311 -11.30 -9.10 -7.86
CA VAL A 311 -10.89 -9.41 -9.24
C VAL A 311 -11.89 -8.81 -10.24
N LYS A 312 -13.19 -9.02 -10.00
CA LYS A 312 -14.27 -8.46 -10.83
C LYS A 312 -14.18 -6.93 -10.92
N MET A 313 -14.11 -6.26 -9.77
CA MET A 313 -14.02 -4.80 -9.66
C MET A 313 -12.86 -4.24 -10.48
N MET A 314 -11.69 -4.89 -10.39
CA MET A 314 -10.51 -4.47 -11.12
C MET A 314 -10.65 -4.67 -12.64
N VAL A 315 -11.18 -5.82 -13.09
CA VAL A 315 -11.40 -6.08 -14.52
C VAL A 315 -12.44 -5.12 -15.11
N ASP A 316 -13.57 -4.91 -14.42
CA ASP A 316 -14.60 -3.96 -14.86
C ASP A 316 -14.04 -2.54 -15.05
N ALA A 317 -13.23 -2.08 -14.09
CA ALA A 317 -12.62 -0.77 -14.15
C ALA A 317 -11.60 -0.62 -15.30
N ASP A 318 -10.80 -1.65 -15.56
CA ASP A 318 -9.84 -1.63 -16.67
C ASP A 318 -10.53 -1.71 -18.04
N ILE A 319 -11.60 -2.50 -18.19
CA ILE A 319 -12.44 -2.47 -19.41
C ILE A 319 -13.02 -1.07 -19.63
N LYS A 320 -13.61 -0.47 -18.58
CA LYS A 320 -14.19 0.88 -18.68
C LYS A 320 -13.16 1.92 -19.13
N ARG A 321 -11.93 1.86 -18.58
CA ARG A 321 -10.84 2.80 -18.91
C ARG A 321 -10.35 2.66 -20.35
N LEU A 322 -10.43 1.47 -20.94
CA LEU A 322 -9.98 1.22 -22.32
C LEU A 322 -11.09 1.40 -23.36
N SER A 323 -12.35 1.47 -22.91
CA SER A 323 -13.52 1.66 -23.77
C SER A 323 -13.95 3.13 -23.90
N SER A 324 -13.35 4.01 -23.09
CA SER A 324 -13.63 5.44 -23.02
C SER A 324 -12.83 6.27 -24.01
#